data_AF-G9YFZ2-F1
#
_entry.id   AF-G9YFZ2-F1
#
_cell.length_a   1.000
_cell.length_b   1.000
_cell.length_c   1.000
_cell.angle_alpha   90.00
_cell.angle_beta   90.00
_cell.angle_gamma   90.00
#
_symmetry.space_group_name_H-M   'P 1'
#
loop_
_entity.id
_entity.type
_entity.pdbx_description
1 polymer ?
#
loop_
_entity_poly.entity_id
_entity_poly.type
_entity_poly.pdbx_seq_one_letter_code
_entity_poly.pdbx_strand_id
1 'polypeptide(L)'
;MLYERMEKTLYSMGIKNLYACIGYPEKEDEYLTRDSFNFHKHLGFKQIGYFRHYGYKFGRPYSMVWLEKVIARAELSPAPVQPYGDT
;
A
#
# COMPACT_ATOMS: atom_id res chain seq x y z
N MET A 1 9.70 -8.58 10.34
CA MET A 1 9.16 -7.21 10.55
C MET A 1 7.62 -7.20 10.44
N LEU A 2 6.94 -6.12 10.90
CA LEU A 2 5.47 -6.01 10.94
C LEU A 2 4.79 -6.30 9.59
N TYR A 3 5.23 -5.64 8.52
CA TYR A 3 4.63 -5.78 7.18
C TYR A 3 4.77 -7.19 6.60
N GLU A 4 5.91 -7.84 6.81
CA GLU A 4 6.12 -9.22 6.36
C GLU A 4 5.17 -10.20 7.08
N ARG A 5 4.94 -9.99 8.39
CA ARG A 5 4.01 -10.82 9.15
C ARG A 5 2.58 -10.57 8.68
N MET A 6 2.21 -9.30 8.50
CA MET A 6 0.90 -8.92 7.97
C MET A 6 0.64 -9.53 6.59
N GLU A 7 1.60 -9.45 5.68
CA GLU A 7 1.50 -10.04 4.34
C GLU A 7 1.27 -11.56 4.39
N LYS A 8 2.04 -12.28 5.21
CA LYS A 8 1.88 -13.74 5.38
C LYS A 8 0.51 -14.10 5.94
N THR A 9 0.04 -13.35 6.94
CA THR A 9 -1.28 -13.55 7.54
C THR A 9 -2.39 -13.27 6.53
N LEU A 10 -2.32 -12.16 5.79
CA LEU A 10 -3.33 -11.81 4.79
C LEU A 10 -3.35 -12.84 3.65
N TYR A 11 -2.18 -13.35 3.25
CA TYR A 11 -2.07 -14.44 2.28
C TYR A 11 -2.78 -15.71 2.77
N SER A 12 -2.57 -16.14 4.02
CA SER A 12 -3.24 -17.34 4.57
C SER A 12 -4.75 -17.15 4.74
N MET A 13 -5.21 -15.91 4.94
CA MET A 13 -6.64 -15.56 4.94
C MET A 13 -7.27 -15.56 3.55
N GLY A 14 -6.50 -15.72 2.47
CA GLY A 14 -6.99 -15.72 1.09
C GLY A 14 -6.99 -14.37 0.39
N ILE A 15 -6.38 -13.33 0.99
CA ILE A 15 -6.20 -12.03 0.33
C ILE A 15 -5.17 -12.17 -0.81
N LYS A 16 -5.48 -11.58 -1.97
CA LYS A 16 -4.69 -11.76 -3.19
C LYS A 16 -3.78 -10.58 -3.53
N ASN A 17 -4.16 -9.38 -3.09
CA ASN A 17 -3.50 -8.13 -3.40
C ASN A 17 -3.57 -7.16 -2.22
N LEU A 18 -2.53 -6.35 -2.08
CA LEU A 18 -2.40 -5.30 -1.08
C LEU A 18 -2.31 -3.95 -1.78
N TYR A 19 -3.01 -2.95 -1.24
CA TYR A 19 -2.90 -1.57 -1.70
C TYR A 19 -2.40 -0.65 -0.58
N ALA A 20 -1.54 0.29 -0.95
CA ALA A 20 -1.09 1.37 -0.09
C ALA A 20 -1.42 2.72 -0.73
N CYS A 21 -2.20 3.53 -0.01
CA CYS A 21 -2.51 4.91 -0.37
C CYS A 21 -1.59 5.83 0.44
N ILE A 22 -0.70 6.54 -0.24
CA ILE A 22 0.41 7.25 0.41
C ILE A 22 0.40 8.71 -0.03
N GLY A 23 0.49 9.63 0.93
CA GLY A 23 0.77 11.03 0.65
C GLY A 23 2.16 11.18 0.04
N TYR A 24 2.27 11.91 -1.07
CA TYR A 24 3.50 11.99 -1.85
C TYR A 24 3.92 13.46 -2.05
N PRO A 25 5.08 13.87 -1.55
CA PRO A 25 5.59 15.21 -1.76
C PRO A 25 6.34 15.31 -3.11
N GLU A 26 6.03 16.34 -3.90
CA GLU A 26 6.84 16.68 -5.09
C GLU A 26 8.25 17.15 -4.71
N LYS A 27 8.36 17.79 -3.55
CA LYS A 27 9.60 18.11 -2.86
C LYS A 27 9.40 17.80 -1.37
N GLU A 28 10.28 17.00 -0.79
CA GLU A 28 10.23 16.65 0.64
C GLU A 28 10.38 17.91 1.50
N ASP A 29 9.77 17.86 2.68
CA ASP A 29 9.85 18.94 3.67
C ASP A 29 9.80 18.41 5.10
N GLU A 30 9.69 19.32 6.06
CA GLU A 30 9.69 18.99 7.49
C GLU A 30 8.50 18.13 7.96
N TYR A 31 7.44 18.01 7.16
CA TYR A 31 6.23 17.26 7.50
C TYR A 31 6.08 15.96 6.72
N LEU A 32 6.62 15.88 5.50
CA LEU A 32 6.43 14.72 4.64
C LEU A 32 7.66 14.44 3.77
N THR A 33 8.20 13.23 3.94
CA THR A 33 9.23 12.64 3.08
C THR A 33 8.64 11.57 2.17
N ARG A 34 9.43 11.04 1.23
CA ARG A 34 9.07 9.91 0.37
C ARG A 34 9.36 8.56 1.01
N ASP A 35 9.68 8.51 2.30
CA ASP A 35 10.12 7.27 2.95
C ASP A 35 9.07 6.17 2.90
N SER A 36 7.78 6.50 3.12
CA SER A 36 6.71 5.51 3.00
C SER A 36 6.62 4.94 1.58
N PHE A 37 6.76 5.78 0.55
CA PHE A 37 6.79 5.33 -0.85
C PHE A 37 7.98 4.39 -1.10
N ASN A 38 9.18 4.81 -0.71
CA ASN A 38 10.41 4.03 -0.90
C ASN A 38 10.39 2.72 -0.12
N PHE A 39 9.87 2.72 1.10
CA PHE A 39 9.67 1.54 1.93
C PHE A 39 8.77 0.51 1.24
N HIS A 40 7.59 0.92 0.78
CA HIS A 40 6.68 0.01 0.08
C HIS A 40 7.27 -0.48 -1.26
N LYS A 41 7.96 0.39 -2.00
CA LYS A 41 8.69 0.00 -3.22
C LYS A 41 9.74 -1.08 -2.93
N HIS A 42 10.51 -0.95 -1.85
CA HIS A 42 11.49 -1.96 -1.44
C HIS A 42 10.84 -3.31 -1.07
N LEU A 43 9.63 -3.28 -0.48
CA LEU A 43 8.84 -4.47 -0.21
C LEU A 43 8.21 -5.11 -1.46
N GLY A 44 8.43 -4.57 -2.65
CA GLY A 44 7.94 -5.12 -3.91
C GLY A 44 6.61 -4.55 -4.40
N PHE A 45 6.10 -3.48 -3.78
CA PHE A 45 4.94 -2.77 -4.31
C PHE A 45 5.28 -2.02 -5.61
N LYS A 46 4.28 -1.86 -6.48
CA LYS A 46 4.35 -1.14 -7.74
C LYS A 46 3.38 0.03 -7.70
N GLN A 47 3.81 1.21 -8.12
CA GLN A 47 2.92 2.35 -8.24
C GLN A 47 1.94 2.11 -9.40
N ILE A 48 0.64 2.28 -9.12
CA ILE A 48 -0.45 2.09 -10.08
C ILE A 48 -1.30 3.35 -10.26
N GLY A 49 -1.09 4.39 -9.44
CA GLY A 49 -1.80 5.66 -9.57
C GLY A 49 -1.02 6.84 -8.99
N TYR A 50 -1.21 8.02 -9.58
CA TYR A 50 -0.68 9.30 -9.11
C TYR A 50 -1.75 10.39 -9.26
N PHE A 51 -2.12 10.99 -8.15
CA PHE A 51 -3.10 12.07 -8.08
C PHE A 51 -2.38 13.35 -7.64
N ARG A 52 -2.13 14.24 -8.60
CA ARG A 52 -1.33 15.45 -8.40
C ARG A 52 -2.12 16.50 -7.60
N HIS A 53 -1.51 17.01 -6.53
CA HIS A 53 -2.02 18.12 -5.70
C HIS A 53 -3.46 17.97 -5.16
N TYR A 54 -3.87 16.75 -4.84
CA TYR A 54 -5.24 16.47 -4.36
C TYR A 54 -5.44 16.71 -2.87
N GLY A 55 -4.37 16.72 -2.06
CA GLY A 55 -4.44 16.95 -0.62
C GLY A 55 -3.87 18.29 -0.24
N TYR A 56 -4.55 19.07 0.59
CA TYR A 56 -4.01 20.30 1.16
C TYR A 56 -3.85 20.15 2.67
N LYS A 57 -2.61 20.23 3.17
CA LYS A 57 -2.30 20.06 4.60
C LYS A 57 -1.07 20.89 4.97
N PHE A 58 -1.05 21.45 6.19
CA PHE A 58 0.03 22.34 6.66
C PHE A 58 0.28 23.54 5.73
N GLY A 59 -0.76 24.04 5.06
CA GLY A 59 -0.64 25.13 4.10
C GLY A 59 0.05 24.74 2.79
N ARG A 60 0.12 23.45 2.46
CA ARG A 60 0.87 22.91 1.32
C ARG A 60 0.03 21.90 0.52
N PRO A 61 0.13 21.90 -0.81
CA PRO A 61 -0.47 20.86 -1.64
C PRO A 61 0.44 19.62 -1.69
N TYR A 62 -0.09 18.47 -1.29
CA TYR A 62 0.53 17.16 -1.48
C TYR A 62 -0.21 16.36 -2.54
N SER A 63 0.56 15.59 -3.30
CA SER A 63 0.03 14.57 -4.19
C SER A 63 -0.29 13.30 -3.40
N MET A 64 -0.94 12.34 -4.05
CA MET A 64 -1.24 11.03 -3.49
C MET A 64 -0.89 9.95 -4.50
N VAL A 65 -0.26 8.89 -4.04
CA VAL A 65 0.07 7.71 -4.86
C VAL A 65 -0.68 6.50 -4.35
N TRP A 66 -1.10 5.65 -5.29
CA TRP A 66 -1.58 4.30 -5.00
C TRP A 66 -0.55 3.29 -5.46
N LEU A 67 -0.17 2.40 -4.54
CA LEU A 67 0.76 1.31 -4.78
C LEU A 67 0.03 -0.02 -4.60
N GLU A 68 0.36 -1.01 -5.42
CA GLU A 68 -0.17 -2.38 -5.39
C GLU A 68 0.95 -3.40 -5.18
N LYS A 69 0.67 -4.44 -4.39
CA LYS A 69 1.46 -5.67 -4.39
C LYS A 69 0.53 -6.87 -4.54
N VAL A 70 0.74 -7.65 -5.60
CA VAL A 70 0.06 -8.94 -5.80
C VAL A 70 0.79 -10.00 -4.99
N ILE A 71 0.08 -10.67 -4.08
CA ILE A 71 0.63 -11.66 -3.15
C ILE A 71 0.13 -13.08 -3.46
N ALA A 72 -0.90 -13.23 -4.28
CA ALA A 72 -1.38 -14.51 -4.79
C ALA A 72 -1.97 -14.36 -6.20
N ARG A 73 -2.05 -15.46 -6.96
CA ARG A 73 -2.64 -15.47 -8.30
C ARG A 73 -4.15 -15.17 -8.22
N ALA A 74 -4.63 -14.38 -9.18
CA ALA A 74 -6.07 -14.16 -9.35
C ALA A 74 -6.76 -15.44 -9.85
N GLU A 75 -7.92 -15.74 -9.28
CA GLU A 75 -8.75 -16.89 -9.61
C GLU A 75 -10.16 -16.39 -9.99
N LEU A 76 -10.82 -17.07 -10.93
CA LEU A 76 -12.18 -16.70 -11.38
C LEU A 76 -13.25 -16.95 -10.30
N SER A 77 -12.97 -17.79 -9.31
CA SER A 77 -13.88 -18.13 -8.22
C SER A 77 -13.07 -18.38 -6.93
N PRO A 78 -12.56 -17.32 -6.30
CA PRO A 78 -11.76 -17.47 -5.08
C PRO A 78 -12.63 -17.96 -3.93
N ALA A 79 -12.03 -18.78 -3.05
CA ALA A 79 -12.67 -19.14 -1.78
C ALA A 79 -12.93 -17.88 -0.93
N PRO A 80 -13.92 -17.91 -0.02
CA PRO A 80 -14.16 -16.81 0.90
C PRO A 80 -12.93 -16.51 1.77
N VAL A 81 -12.70 -15.21 2.01
CA VAL A 81 -11.64 -14.76 2.92
C VAL A 81 -11.92 -15.29 4.32
N GLN A 82 -10.91 -15.87 4.96
CA GLN A 82 -10.99 -16.36 6.33
C GLN A 82 -10.80 -15.20 7.31
N PRO A 83 -11.56 -15.12 8.42
CA PRO A 83 -11.33 -14.13 9.46
C PRO A 83 -9.95 -14.29 10.11
N TYR A 84 -9.43 -13.18 10.65
CA TYR A 84 -8.18 -13.20 11.39
C TYR A 84 -8.37 -13.95 12.71
N GLY A 85 -7.56 -14.98 12.96
CA GLY A 85 -7.59 -15.78 14.20
C GLY A 85 -8.26 -17.16 14.06
N ASP A 86 -8.88 -17.45 12.92
CA ASP A 86 -9.48 -18.76 12.63
C ASP A 86 -8.49 -19.77 12.00
N THR A 87 -7.20 -19.39 11.91
CA THR A 87 -6.09 -20.18 11.32
C THR A 87 -5.08 -20.64 12.35
#